data_AF-A0A8J8J5Q9-F1
#
_entry.id   AF-A0A8J8J5Q9-F1
#
_cell.length_a   1.000
_cell.length_b   1.000
_cell.length_c   1.000
_cell.angle_alpha   90.00
_cell.angle_beta   90.00
_cell.angle_gamma   90.00
#
_symmetry.space_group_name_H-M   'P 1'
#
loop_
_entity.id
_entity.type
_entity.pdbx_description
1 polymer ?
#
loop_
_entity_poly.entity_id
_entity_poly.type
_entity_poly.pdbx_seq_one_letter_code
_entity_poly.pdbx_strand_id
1 'polypeptide(L)' 'RAKSVRFYQGYLAKVGNPAETLVSKGYAQALLKLGVIGVKVSTMPPDAKLPDEIEVIEKPIQEEEVSEE' A
#
# COMPACT_ATOMS: atom_id res chain seq x y z
N ARG A 1 5.56 -30.39 14.28
CA ARG A 1 4.62 -30.29 13.14
C ARG A 1 4.80 -28.92 12.50
N ALA A 2 4.79 -28.82 11.16
CA ALA A 2 4.93 -27.53 10.49
C ALA A 2 3.80 -26.57 10.88
N LYS A 3 4.12 -25.28 11.04
CA LYS A 3 3.17 -24.19 11.34
C LYS A 3 3.51 -23.01 10.44
N SER A 4 2.49 -22.29 9.98
CA SER A 4 2.65 -21.01 9.29
C SER A 4 2.35 -19.87 10.27
N VAL A 5 3.15 -18.81 10.21
CA VAL A 5 2.95 -17.58 10.98
C VAL A 5 2.96 -16.42 10.01
N ARG A 6 2.04 -15.46 10.21
CA ARG A 6 1.95 -14.24 9.42
C ARG A 6 2.27 -13.05 10.32
N PHE A 7 3.25 -12.26 9.89
CA PHE A 7 3.53 -10.94 10.46
C PHE A 7 2.98 -9.89 9.51
N TYR A 8 2.34 -8.85 10.03
CA TYR A 8 1.77 -7.77 9.22
C TYR A 8 1.91 -6.45 9.97
N GLN A 9 2.19 -5.39 9.21
CA GLN A 9 2.28 -4.02 9.72
C GLN A 9 1.87 -3.07 8.59
N GLY A 10 1.22 -1.96 8.94
CA GLY A 10 0.74 -0.96 7.98
C GLY A 10 -0.49 -1.41 7.19
N TYR A 11 -0.69 -0.79 6.03
CA TYR A 11 -1.81 -1.05 5.12
C TYR A 11 -1.38 -1.85 3.89
N LEU A 12 -2.28 -2.69 3.39
CA LEU A 12 -2.06 -3.49 2.18
C LEU A 12 -3.38 -3.76 1.47
N ALA A 13 -3.48 -3.36 0.21
CA ALA A 13 -4.60 -3.72 -0.66
C ALA A 13 -4.56 -5.23 -0.98
N LYS A 14 -5.60 -5.97 -0.55
CA LYS A 14 -5.63 -7.44 -0.66
C LYS A 14 -6.30 -7.96 -1.93
N VAL A 15 -7.23 -7.19 -2.50
CA VAL A 15 -8.11 -7.61 -3.61
C VAL A 15 -8.27 -6.50 -4.64
N GLY A 16 -8.74 -6.89 -5.83
CA GLY A 16 -8.99 -5.98 -6.95
C GLY A 16 -7.72 -5.57 -7.70
N ASN A 17 -7.90 -4.68 -8.67
CA ASN A 17 -6.82 -4.13 -9.48
C ASN A 17 -5.66 -3.52 -8.65
N PRO A 18 -5.89 -2.73 -7.57
CA PRO A 18 -4.78 -2.17 -6.79
C PRO A 18 -3.88 -3.23 -6.15
N ALA A 19 -4.41 -4.42 -5.85
CA ALA A 19 -3.62 -5.51 -5.26
C ALA A 19 -2.69 -6.22 -6.26
N GLU A 20 -2.90 -6.03 -7.56
CA GLU A 20 -2.07 -6.59 -8.63
C GLU A 20 -1.09 -5.56 -9.17
N THR A 21 -1.52 -4.30 -9.34
CA THR A 21 -0.67 -3.26 -9.93
C THR A 21 0.26 -2.60 -8.92
N LEU A 22 -0.20 -2.38 -7.67
CA LEU A 22 0.54 -1.58 -6.68
C LEU A 22 1.35 -2.42 -5.69
N VAL A 23 0.94 -3.67 -5.44
CA VAL A 23 1.57 -4.54 -4.43
C VAL A 23 2.65 -5.39 -5.06
N SER A 24 3.89 -5.25 -4.56
CA SER A 24 4.99 -6.14 -4.94
C SER A 24 4.95 -7.42 -4.13
N LYS A 25 4.99 -8.58 -4.80
CA LYS A 25 4.94 -9.91 -4.18
C LYS A 25 6.24 -10.65 -4.47
N GLY A 26 6.87 -11.17 -3.42
CA GLY A 26 8.09 -11.96 -3.49
C GLY A 26 7.93 -13.32 -2.81
N TYR A 27 8.58 -14.33 -3.37
CA TYR A 27 8.65 -15.66 -2.78
C TYR A 27 10.09 -16.17 -2.78
N ALA A 28 10.52 -16.70 -1.65
CA ALA A 28 11.83 -17.32 -1.48
C ALA A 28 11.74 -18.60 -0.65
N GLN A 29 12.72 -19.47 -0.84
CA GLN A 29 12.84 -20.74 -0.12
C GLN A 29 14.19 -20.77 0.62
N ALA A 30 14.15 -21.10 1.92
CA ALA A 30 15.33 -21.32 2.73
C ALA A 30 15.52 -22.82 2.98
N LEU A 31 16.67 -23.35 2.56
CA LEU A 31 17.05 -24.75 2.75
C LEU A 31 17.76 -24.92 4.09
N LEU A 32 17.19 -25.72 4.99
CA LEU A 32 17.79 -26.10 6.27
C LEU A 32 17.98 -27.62 6.32
N LYS A 33 18.84 -28.10 7.22
CA LYS A 33 19.06 -29.55 7.40
C LYS A 33 17.78 -30.32 7.76
N LEU A 34 16.84 -29.67 8.44
CA LEU A 34 15.56 -30.26 8.87
C LEU A 34 14.45 -30.17 7.80
N GLY A 35 14.67 -29.43 6.70
CA GLY A 35 13.67 -29.22 5.65
C GLY A 35 13.71 -27.83 5.02
N VAL A 36 12.65 -27.45 4.31
CA VAL A 36 12.55 -26.18 3.58
C VAL A 36 11.54 -25.25 4.26
N ILE A 37 11.92 -23.97 4.44
CA ILE A 37 11.03 -22.92 4.90
C ILE A 37 10.70 -22.01 3.70
N GLY A 38 9.40 -21.88 3.39
CA GLY A 38 8.91 -20.93 2.40
C GLY A 38 8.61 -19.57 3.03
N VAL A 39 9.15 -18.50 2.46
CA VAL A 39 8.91 -17.12 2.89
C VAL A 39 8.15 -16.39 1.78
N LYS A 40 6.98 -15.85 2.12
CA LYS A 40 6.15 -15.01 1.25
C LYS A 40 6.18 -13.58 1.77
N VAL A 41 6.59 -12.64 0.93
CA VAL A 41 6.64 -11.21 1.25
C VAL A 41 5.68 -10.48 0.33
N SER A 42 4.91 -9.54 0.89
CA SER A 42 4.06 -8.64 0.13
C SER A 42 4.22 -7.24 0.71
N THR A 43 4.65 -6.31 -0.12
CA THR A 43 4.96 -4.93 0.28
C THR A 43 4.20 -3.95 -0.60
N MET A 44 3.63 -2.93 0.04
CA MET A 44 3.01 -1.79 -0.63
C MET A 44 4.02 -0.63 -0.60
N PRO A 45 4.48 -0.13 -1.74
CA PRO A 45 5.38 1.02 -1.78
C PRO A 45 4.64 2.29 -1.33
N PRO A 46 5.35 3.27 -0.74
CA PRO A 46 4.73 4.51 -0.23
C PRO A 46 4.19 5.42 -1.33
N ASP A 47 4.67 5.26 -2.57
CA ASP A 47 4.26 6.09 -3.72
C ASP A 47 2.96 5.60 -4.38
N ALA A 48 2.38 4.51 -3.88
CA ALA A 48 1.17 3.92 -4.43
C ALA A 48 -0.06 4.77 -4.06
N LYS A 49 -0.54 5.60 -4.99
CA LYS A 49 -1.82 6.31 -4.84
C LYS A 49 -2.99 5.36 -5.06
N LEU A 50 -3.88 5.28 -4.08
CA LEU A 50 -5.13 4.54 -4.25
C LEU A 50 -6.11 5.37 -5.09
N PRO A 51 -6.98 4.72 -5.89
CA PRO A 51 -7.97 5.43 -6.70
C PRO A 51 -8.97 6.22 -5.84
N ASP A 52 -9.14 5.83 -4.58
CA ASP A 52 -10.05 6.47 -3.62
C ASP A 52 -9.37 7.60 -2.82
N GLU A 53 -8.04 7.76 -2.93
CA GLU A 53 -7.29 8.82 -2.26
C GLU A 53 -7.34 10.11 -3.10
N ILE A 54 -8.27 10.97 -2.75
CA ILE A 54 -8.40 12.32 -3.33
C ILE A 54 -7.66 13.35 -2.48
N GLU A 55 -6.87 14.19 -3.14
CA GLU A 55 -6.26 15.38 -2.54
C GLU A 55 -7.18 16.58 -2.83
N VAL A 56 -7.77 17.18 -1.78
CA VAL A 56 -8.60 18.40 -1.94
C VAL A 56 -7.66 19.60 -1.97
N ILE A 57 -7.56 20.25 -3.12
CA ILE A 57 -6.81 21.50 -3.28
C ILE A 57 -7.74 22.63 -2.85
N GLU A 58 -7.51 23.19 -1.66
CA GLU A 58 -8.19 24.42 -1.23
C GLU A 58 -7.72 25.58 -2.12
N LYS A 59 -8.64 26.15 -2.90
CA LYS A 59 -8.39 27.35 -3.69
C LYS A 59 -8.21 28.53 -2.72
N PRO A 60 -7.21 29.41 -2.89
CA PRO A 60 -7.18 30.65 -2.14
C PRO A 60 -8.45 31.44 -2.48
N ILE A 61 -9.21 31.79 -1.44
CA ILE A 61 -10.35 32.68 -1.51
C ILE A 61 -9.76 34.03 -1.94
N GLN A 62 -9.94 34.42 -3.21
CA GLN A 62 -9.72 35.81 -3.59
C GLN A 62 -10.86 36.59 -2.98
N GLU A 63 -10.55 37.38 -1.95
CA GLU A 63 -11.44 38.42 -1.44
C GLU A 63 -11.76 39.35 -2.62
N GLU A 64 -13.00 39.30 -3.11
CA GLU A 64 -13.53 40.34 -3.97
C GLU A 64 -13.55 41.62 -3.15
N GLU A 65 -12.62 42.54 -3.44
CA GLU A 65 -12.71 43.93 -3.02
C GLU A 65 -14.03 44.49 -3.56
N VAL A 66 -15.05 44.56 -2.70
CA VAL A 66 -16.23 45.38 -2.93
C VAL A 66 -15.78 46.84 -2.84
N SER A 67 -15.42 47.43 -3.98
CA SER A 67 -15.28 48.87 -4.13
C SER A 67 -16.68 49.50 -4.06
N GLU A 68 -16.91 50.30 -3.03
CA GLU A 68 -18.02 51.25 -2.93
C GLU A 68 -18.06 52.18 -4.15
N GLU A 69 -19.21 52.24 -4.82
CA GLU A 69 -19.75 53.43 -5.50
C GLU A 69 -21.24 53.57 -5.16
#